data_AF-A0A5B7GMJ0-F1
#
_entry.id   AF-A0A5B7GMJ0-F1
#
_cell.length_a   1.000
_cell.length_b   1.000
_cell.length_c   1.000
_cell.angle_alpha   90.00
_cell.angle_beta   90.00
_cell.angle_gamma   90.00
#
_symmetry.space_group_name_H-M   'P 1'
#
loop_
_entity.id
_entity.type
_entity.pdbx_description
1 polymer ?
#
loop_
_entity_poly.entity_id
_entity_poly.type
_entity_poly.pdbx_seq_one_letter_code
_entity_poly.pdbx_strand_id
1 'polypeptide(L)'
;MEYIDTSTQDMNEPANFGTNEKQPWNWPEGRQPWSLTCPNTTLEDPPYLPAAVTVWGPGKRLSDKTICMEAQQGEQRELTHYDVHNLYGWSQAQPTLE
;
A
#
# COMPACT_ATOMS: atom_id res chain seq x y z
N MET A 1 9.59 -19.04 -29.57
CA MET A 1 8.68 -18.03 -28.96
C MET A 1 7.85 -18.79 -27.96
N GLU A 2 8.15 -18.61 -26.70
CA GLU A 2 7.41 -19.21 -25.60
C GLU A 2 6.24 -18.26 -25.31
N TYR A 3 5.02 -18.75 -25.52
CA TYR A 3 3.82 -17.98 -25.22
C TYR A 3 3.54 -18.13 -23.72
N ILE A 4 3.37 -17.00 -23.03
CA ILE A 4 2.93 -16.99 -21.64
C ILE A 4 1.43 -17.26 -21.67
N ASP A 5 1.01 -18.42 -21.19
CA ASP A 5 -0.39 -18.89 -21.17
C ASP A 5 -1.13 -18.48 -19.87
N THR A 6 -0.37 -18.09 -18.84
CA THR A 6 -0.91 -17.65 -17.55
C THR A 6 -0.11 -16.49 -16.98
N SER A 7 -0.82 -15.50 -16.42
CA SER A 7 -0.23 -14.37 -15.70
C SER A 7 -0.28 -14.62 -14.19
N THR A 8 0.87 -14.59 -13.54
CA THR A 8 0.97 -14.61 -12.07
C THR A 8 1.08 -13.18 -11.55
N GLN A 9 0.05 -12.70 -10.86
CA GLN A 9 0.11 -11.44 -10.11
C GLN A 9 0.64 -11.68 -8.70
N ASP A 10 1.60 -10.85 -8.31
CA ASP A 10 2.24 -10.83 -7.01
C ASP A 10 2.24 -9.38 -6.49
N MET A 11 2.46 -9.19 -5.19
CA MET A 11 2.56 -7.88 -4.53
C MET A 11 1.29 -7.00 -4.60
N ASN A 12 0.11 -7.61 -4.76
CA ASN A 12 -1.19 -6.93 -4.93
C ASN A 12 -1.92 -6.59 -3.63
N GLU A 13 -1.19 -6.44 -2.52
CA GLU A 13 -1.78 -6.08 -1.23
C GLU A 13 -2.37 -4.66 -1.16
N PRO A 14 -1.91 -3.59 -1.85
CA PRO A 14 -0.71 -3.33 -2.69
C PRO A 14 0.54 -3.00 -1.88
N ALA A 15 1.70 -3.56 -2.27
CA ALA A 15 2.93 -3.39 -1.50
C ALA A 15 3.75 -2.15 -1.92
N ASN A 16 4.21 -1.38 -0.92
CA ASN A 16 5.21 -0.31 -1.09
C ASN A 16 6.30 -0.41 -0.02
N PHE A 17 7.54 -0.66 -0.42
CA PHE A 17 8.59 -1.09 0.52
C PHE A 17 9.02 -0.07 1.58
N GLY A 18 8.71 1.23 1.43
CA GLY A 18 9.30 2.28 2.26
C GLY A 18 8.37 3.43 2.64
N THR A 19 7.06 3.21 2.68
CA THR A 19 6.13 4.26 3.15
C THR A 19 6.47 4.69 4.57
N ASN A 20 6.48 6.00 4.81
CA ASN A 20 6.84 6.66 6.07
C ASN A 20 8.30 6.45 6.53
N GLU A 21 9.15 5.79 5.74
CA GLU A 21 10.56 5.57 6.08
C GLU A 21 11.43 6.69 5.52
N LYS A 22 12.28 7.33 6.35
CA LYS A 22 13.20 8.37 5.87
C LYS A 22 14.24 7.84 4.88
N GLN A 23 14.66 6.59 5.07
CA GLN A 23 15.69 5.95 4.27
C GLN A 23 15.43 4.43 4.21
N PRO A 24 14.72 3.94 3.18
CA PRO A 24 14.59 2.50 2.96
C PRO A 24 15.94 1.83 2.66
N TRP A 25 16.01 0.51 2.84
CA TRP A 25 17.26 -0.27 2.74
C TRP A 25 18.00 -0.16 1.39
N ASN A 26 17.29 0.15 0.31
CA ASN A 26 17.83 0.29 -1.05
C ASN A 26 18.19 1.75 -1.42
N TRP A 27 18.38 2.61 -0.43
CA TRP A 27 18.65 4.03 -0.63
C TRP A 27 20.10 4.32 -1.08
N PRO A 28 20.31 4.96 -2.24
CA PRO A 28 21.63 5.40 -2.65
C PRO A 28 22.07 6.66 -1.89
N GLU A 29 23.34 6.70 -1.49
CA GLU A 29 23.93 7.84 -0.79
C GLU A 29 23.81 9.14 -1.61
N GLY A 30 23.49 10.25 -0.94
CA GLY A 30 23.48 11.60 -1.54
C GLY A 30 22.21 11.99 -2.31
N ARG A 31 21.14 11.18 -2.30
CA ARG A 31 19.83 11.55 -2.87
C ARG A 31 18.86 12.11 -1.84
N GLN A 32 17.83 12.80 -2.32
CA GLN A 32 16.75 13.38 -1.52
C GLN A 32 15.63 12.37 -1.31
N PRO A 33 14.95 12.32 -0.13
CA PRO A 33 13.89 11.36 0.21
C PRO A 33 12.85 11.17 -0.90
N TRP A 34 12.62 9.93 -1.33
CA TRP A 34 11.65 9.55 -2.36
C TRP A 34 10.59 8.58 -1.83
N SER A 35 10.69 8.22 -0.56
CA SER A 35 9.69 7.42 0.11
C SER A 35 8.38 8.19 0.18
N LEU A 36 7.29 7.47 -0.10
CA LEU A 36 5.96 7.98 0.12
C LEU A 36 5.82 8.37 1.60
N THR A 37 5.39 9.59 1.87
CA THR A 37 5.12 10.07 3.23
C THR A 37 3.64 10.39 3.33
N CYS A 38 2.93 9.73 4.24
CA CYS A 38 1.50 9.91 4.40
C CYS A 38 1.19 10.96 5.49
N PRO A 39 0.13 11.77 5.31
CA PRO A 39 -0.22 12.82 6.26
C PRO A 39 -0.68 12.24 7.60
N ASN A 40 -0.65 13.04 8.67
CA ASN A 40 -1.18 12.62 9.97
C ASN A 40 -2.68 12.93 10.03
N THR A 41 -3.49 11.97 9.64
CA THR A 41 -4.96 12.08 9.65
C THR A 41 -5.60 10.91 10.36
N THR A 42 -6.88 11.02 10.70
CA THR A 42 -7.62 9.95 11.40
C THR A 42 -7.78 8.68 10.58
N LEU A 43 -7.62 8.76 9.25
CA LEU A 43 -7.63 7.60 8.36
C LEU A 43 -6.31 6.83 8.43
N GLU A 44 -5.20 7.54 8.59
CA GLU A 44 -3.87 6.94 8.73
C GLU A 44 -3.61 6.40 10.14
N ASP A 45 -4.07 7.16 11.15
CA ASP A 45 -3.89 6.88 12.56
C ASP A 45 -5.26 6.79 13.27
N PRO A 46 -6.03 5.71 13.04
CA PRO A 46 -7.34 5.55 13.65
C PRO A 46 -7.23 5.36 15.17
N PRO A 47 -8.26 5.72 15.95
CA PRO A 47 -8.26 5.53 17.40
C PRO A 47 -8.06 4.08 17.86
N TYR A 48 -8.42 3.11 17.01
CA TYR A 48 -8.22 1.68 17.26
C TYR A 48 -7.36 1.07 16.15
N LEU A 49 -6.15 0.64 16.51
CA LEU A 49 -5.25 -0.06 15.59
C LEU A 49 -5.49 -1.57 15.68
N PRO A 50 -5.70 -2.26 14.54
CA PRO A 50 -5.78 -3.71 14.50
C PRO A 50 -4.47 -4.37 14.97
N ALA A 51 -4.57 -5.57 15.55
CA ALA A 51 -3.41 -6.35 15.98
C ALA A 51 -2.42 -6.61 14.83
N ALA A 52 -2.91 -6.74 13.60
CA ALA A 52 -2.08 -6.98 12.41
C ALA A 52 -0.99 -5.91 12.20
N VAL A 53 -1.25 -4.66 12.59
CA VAL A 53 -0.30 -3.55 12.47
C VAL A 53 0.64 -3.51 13.67
N THR A 54 0.13 -3.78 14.87
CA THR A 54 0.91 -3.68 16.12
C THR A 54 1.84 -4.85 16.36
N VAL A 55 1.63 -6.01 15.71
CA VAL A 55 2.53 -7.18 15.76
C VAL A 55 3.95 -6.85 15.32
N TRP A 56 4.13 -5.85 14.44
CA TRP A 56 5.44 -5.43 13.92
C TRP A 56 6.15 -4.39 14.81
N GLY A 57 5.59 -4.09 15.98
CA GLY A 57 6.12 -3.15 16.97
C GLY A 57 5.24 -1.92 17.18
N PRO A 58 5.52 -1.13 18.24
CA PRO A 58 4.83 0.12 18.48
C PRO A 58 5.19 1.19 17.44
N GLY A 59 4.28 2.13 17.19
CA GLY A 59 4.49 3.24 16.26
C GLY A 59 4.33 2.88 14.78
N LYS A 60 3.80 1.69 14.50
CA LYS A 60 3.41 1.27 13.15
C LYS A 60 2.08 1.90 12.75
N ARG A 61 1.98 2.30 11.48
CA ARG A 61 0.80 2.94 10.89
C ARG A 61 0.11 2.00 9.91
N LEU A 62 -1.13 2.30 9.57
CA LEU A 62 -1.86 1.49 8.58
C LEU A 62 -1.20 1.51 7.19
N SER A 63 -0.62 2.64 6.80
CA SER A 63 0.11 2.79 5.53
C SER A 63 1.50 2.15 5.51
N ASP A 64 1.93 1.50 6.61
CA ASP A 64 3.23 0.83 6.61
C ASP A 64 3.23 -0.33 5.61
N LYS A 65 4.24 -0.30 4.74
CA LYS A 65 4.40 -1.25 3.62
C LYS A 65 3.31 -1.20 2.55
N THR A 66 2.43 -0.19 2.55
CA THR A 66 1.39 0.02 1.53
C THR A 66 1.23 1.51 1.19
N ILE A 67 0.24 1.91 0.39
CA ILE A 67 -0.01 3.32 0.04
C ILE A 67 -0.77 4.05 1.16
N CYS A 68 -0.91 5.36 1.05
CA CYS A 68 -1.66 6.14 2.03
C CYS A 68 -3.14 5.73 2.04
N MET A 69 -3.72 5.64 3.23
CA MET A 69 -5.12 5.32 3.50
C MET A 69 -6.08 6.36 2.91
N GLU A 70 -5.61 7.60 2.69
CA GLU A 70 -6.37 8.65 2.00
C GLU A 70 -6.38 8.54 0.48
N ALA A 71 -5.61 7.62 -0.10
CA ALA A 71 -5.55 7.47 -1.55
C ALA A 71 -6.95 7.13 -2.09
N GLN A 72 -7.41 7.88 -3.10
CA GLN A 72 -8.73 7.68 -3.68
C GLN A 72 -8.70 6.62 -4.78
N GLN A 73 -9.70 5.74 -4.77
CA GLN A 73 -9.89 4.62 -5.70
C GLN A 73 -11.32 4.63 -6.24
N GLY A 74 -11.56 3.88 -7.33
CA GLY A 74 -12.82 3.91 -8.08
C GLY A 74 -12.78 4.87 -9.27
N GLU A 75 -13.70 4.69 -10.22
CA GLU A 75 -13.74 5.47 -11.46
C GLU A 75 -14.00 6.96 -11.21
N GLN A 76 -14.71 7.28 -10.12
CA GLN A 76 -15.08 8.64 -9.72
C GLN A 76 -14.32 9.11 -8.48
N ARG A 77 -13.29 8.37 -8.05
CA ARG A 77 -12.46 8.67 -6.87
C ARG A 77 -13.27 8.73 -5.57
N GLU A 78 -14.29 7.89 -5.50
CA GLU A 78 -15.32 7.90 -4.46
C GLU A 78 -14.98 7.01 -3.26
N LEU A 79 -14.02 6.10 -3.39
CA LEU A 79 -13.60 5.18 -2.33
C LEU A 79 -12.23 5.58 -1.79
N THR A 80 -12.05 5.49 -0.48
CA THR A 80 -10.72 5.68 0.13
C THR A 80 -9.99 4.36 0.25
N HIS A 81 -8.66 4.38 0.16
CA HIS A 81 -7.85 3.18 0.31
C HIS A 81 -8.07 2.53 1.68
N TYR A 82 -8.35 3.31 2.71
CA TYR A 82 -8.78 2.81 4.02
C TYR A 82 -9.94 1.81 3.92
N ASP A 83 -10.96 2.11 3.11
CA ASP A 83 -12.16 1.28 2.99
C ASP A 83 -11.93 0.04 2.12
N VAL A 84 -11.09 0.16 1.09
CA VAL A 84 -10.92 -0.87 0.05
C VAL A 84 -9.56 -1.58 0.05
N HIS A 85 -8.68 -1.29 1.02
CA HIS A 85 -7.34 -1.88 1.12
C HIS A 85 -7.36 -3.41 0.93
N ASN A 86 -8.20 -4.11 1.70
CA ASN A 86 -8.33 -5.57 1.63
C ASN A 86 -9.03 -6.09 0.37
N LEU A 87 -9.62 -5.22 -0.45
CA LEU A 87 -10.30 -5.57 -1.69
C LEU A 87 -9.45 -5.29 -2.93
N TYR A 88 -8.27 -4.67 -2.78
CA TYR A 88 -7.42 -4.28 -3.90
C TYR A 88 -6.95 -5.47 -4.74
N GLY A 89 -6.46 -6.53 -4.09
CA GLY A 89 -6.03 -7.74 -4.79
C GLY A 89 -7.18 -8.45 -5.52
N TRP A 90 -8.42 -8.32 -5.02
CA TRP A 90 -9.60 -8.88 -5.67
C TRP A 90 -10.02 -8.07 -6.90
N SER A 91 -10.00 -6.74 -6.81
CA SER A 91 -10.35 -5.88 -7.96
C SER A 91 -9.32 -5.93 -9.08
N GLN A 92 -8.07 -6.29 -8.78
CA GLN A 92 -7.01 -6.48 -9.79
C GLN A 92 -7.15 -7.80 -10.57
N ALA A 93 -7.79 -8.82 -9.98
CA ALA A 93 -7.88 -10.15 -10.58
C ALA A 93 -8.79 -10.19 -11.83
N GLN A 94 -9.94 -9.51 -11.80
CA GLN A 94 -10.88 -9.47 -12.94
C GLN A 94 -10.32 -8.84 -14.22
N PRO A 95 -9.75 -7.62 -14.22
CA PRO A 95 -9.24 -6.98 -15.43
C PRO A 95 -7.98 -7.66 -16.00
N THR A 96 -7.37 -8.59 -15.27
CA THR A 96 -6.19 -9.35 -15.74
C THR A 96 -6.58 -10.65 -16.44
N LEU A 97 -7.80 -11.12 -16.21
CA LEU A 97 -8.35 -12.32 -16.85
C LEU A 97 -8.91 -12.02 -18.25
N GLU A 98 -9.30 -10.77 -18.50
CA GLU A 98 -9.76 -10.26 -19.80
C GLU A 98 -8.60 -9.88 -20.72
#